data_AF-A0A2E0XK03-F1
#
_entry.id   AF-A0A2E0XK03-F1
#
_cell.length_a   1.000
_cell.length_b   1.000
_cell.length_c   1.000
_cell.angle_alpha   90.00
_cell.angle_beta   90.00
_cell.angle_gamma   90.00
#
_symmetry.space_group_name_H-M   'P 1'
#
loop_
_entity.id
_entity.type
_entity.pdbx_description
1 polymer ?
#
loop_
_entity_poly.entity_id
_entity_poly.type
_entity_poly.pdbx_seq_one_letter_code
_entity_poly.pdbx_strand_id
1 'polypeptide(L)'
;MTPRDRVPLSGSLRPEVWNKLKKHFGTEDTETIRETLGFDFKSAGMGLAEDFRERAISTDWGGVVIPDGDDTYEAEWGMRIAPGQSHRYIRYTHCPLADESNLDPYNFPPLDALGRWEGLEEQVRWLKEEYVVPEGASTFFRNAWDLCGLEN
;
A
#
# COMPACT_ATOMS: atom_id res chain seq x y z
N MET A 1 32.09 13.05 0.04
CA MET A 1 31.20 12.99 -1.13
C MET A 1 30.03 13.92 -0.88
N THR A 2 29.82 14.88 -1.75
CA THR A 2 28.58 15.67 -1.74
C THR A 2 27.40 14.74 -2.05
N PRO A 3 26.20 14.95 -1.47
CA PRO A 3 25.03 14.10 -1.69
C PRO A 3 24.67 13.84 -3.16
N ARG A 4 25.16 14.68 -4.09
CA ARG A 4 24.84 14.66 -5.52
C ARG A 4 25.59 13.60 -6.35
N ASP A 5 26.64 12.97 -5.82
CA ASP A 5 27.49 12.05 -6.61
C ASP A 5 27.21 10.56 -6.35
N ARG A 6 26.20 10.24 -5.54
CA ARG A 6 25.75 8.85 -5.32
C ARG A 6 24.50 8.53 -6.16
N VAL A 7 24.32 7.25 -6.49
CA VAL A 7 23.10 6.77 -7.13
C VAL A 7 21.92 6.95 -6.17
N PRO A 8 20.80 7.56 -6.60
CA PRO A 8 19.63 7.73 -5.74
C PRO A 8 19.09 6.38 -5.23
N LEU A 9 18.80 6.31 -3.94
CA LEU A 9 18.31 5.10 -3.28
C LEU A 9 16.81 5.18 -3.06
N SER A 10 16.08 4.27 -3.72
CA SER A 10 14.68 3.97 -3.44
C SER A 10 14.55 2.58 -2.85
N GLY A 11 13.55 2.36 -2.00
CA GLY A 11 13.31 1.04 -1.43
C GLY A 11 11.92 0.87 -0.82
N SER A 12 11.38 -0.33 -0.99
CA SER A 12 10.29 -0.85 -0.18
C SER A 12 10.79 -2.11 0.51
N LEU A 13 10.66 -2.15 1.83
CA LEU A 13 11.16 -3.24 2.66
C LEU A 13 10.00 -3.92 3.35
N ARG A 14 10.09 -5.24 3.48
CA ARG A 14 9.08 -6.02 4.19
C ARG A 14 9.07 -5.69 5.70
N PRO A 15 7.94 -5.85 6.39
CA PRO A 15 7.82 -5.53 7.82
C PRO A 15 8.89 -6.20 8.70
N GLU A 16 9.27 -7.46 8.43
CA GLU A 16 10.31 -8.15 9.18
C GLU A 16 11.71 -7.55 8.99
N VAL A 17 11.97 -6.90 7.86
CA VAL A 17 13.21 -6.16 7.61
C VAL A 17 13.20 -4.87 8.39
N TRP A 18 12.07 -4.15 8.40
CA TRP A 18 11.89 -2.95 9.23
C TRP A 18 12.12 -3.23 10.71
N ASN A 19 11.56 -4.33 11.24
CA ASN A 19 11.75 -4.71 12.63
C ASN A 19 13.23 -4.95 12.98
N LYS A 20 14.01 -5.55 12.06
CA LYS A 20 15.45 -5.73 12.23
C LYS A 20 16.21 -4.40 12.18
N LEU A 21 15.83 -3.49 11.28
CA LEU A 21 16.44 -2.17 11.18
C LEU A 21 16.16 -1.34 12.44
N LYS A 22 14.92 -1.32 12.93
CA LYS A 22 14.53 -0.67 14.19
C LYS A 22 15.39 -1.15 15.36
N LYS A 23 15.55 -2.47 15.49
CA LYS A 23 16.43 -3.07 16.49
C LYS A 23 17.90 -2.69 16.30
N HIS A 24 18.39 -2.63 15.06
CA HIS A 24 19.78 -2.28 14.76
C HIS A 24 20.10 -0.82 15.08
N PHE A 25 19.22 0.10 14.71
CA PHE A 25 19.38 1.54 14.94
C PHE A 25 18.89 1.99 16.32
N GLY A 26 18.19 1.12 17.07
CA GLY A 26 17.68 1.43 18.40
C GLY A 26 16.57 2.47 18.42
N THR A 27 15.77 2.58 17.35
CA THR A 27 14.67 3.52 17.22
C THR A 27 13.45 2.87 16.57
N GLU A 28 12.25 3.26 16.99
CA GLU A 28 10.98 2.89 16.34
C GLU A 28 10.59 3.84 15.19
N ASP A 29 11.27 4.98 15.10
CA ASP A 29 11.04 5.97 14.05
C ASP A 29 11.65 5.51 12.73
N THR A 30 10.78 5.10 11.81
CA THR A 30 11.17 4.65 10.47
C THR A 30 11.75 5.76 9.62
N GLU A 31 11.38 7.02 9.86
CA GLU A 31 11.89 8.15 9.07
C GLU A 31 13.35 8.42 9.40
N THR A 32 13.70 8.47 10.70
CA THR A 32 15.11 8.51 11.13
C THR A 32 15.95 7.39 10.49
N ILE A 33 15.40 6.17 10.40
CA ILE A 33 16.09 5.04 9.76
C ILE A 33 16.28 5.28 8.26
N ARG A 34 15.25 5.75 7.55
CA ARG A 34 15.31 6.05 6.11
C ARG A 34 16.35 7.12 5.81
N GLU A 35 16.37 8.19 6.60
CA GLU A 35 17.36 9.27 6.49
C GLU A 35 18.78 8.73 6.71
N THR A 36 18.97 7.92 7.75
CA THR A 36 20.27 7.30 8.05
C THR A 36 20.74 6.36 6.93
N LEU A 37 19.81 5.63 6.29
CA LEU A 37 20.10 4.79 5.13
C LEU A 37 20.28 5.59 3.82
N GLY A 38 19.98 6.88 3.81
CA GLY A 38 20.12 7.76 2.66
C GLY A 38 19.07 7.52 1.58
N PHE A 39 17.81 7.26 1.96
CA PHE A 39 16.70 7.17 1.02
C PHE A 39 16.40 8.53 0.39
N ASP A 40 16.33 8.56 -0.94
CA ASP A 40 16.07 9.79 -1.71
C ASP A 40 14.61 9.92 -2.16
N PHE A 41 13.82 8.86 -1.99
CA PHE A 41 12.44 8.78 -2.48
C PHE A 41 11.45 8.65 -1.33
N LYS A 42 10.38 9.45 -1.38
CA LYS A 42 9.22 9.35 -0.49
C LYS A 42 7.93 9.36 -1.31
N SER A 43 7.08 8.38 -1.09
CA SER A 43 5.79 8.28 -1.78
C SER A 43 4.74 9.15 -1.10
N ALA A 44 3.97 9.87 -1.92
CA ALA A 44 2.69 10.44 -1.54
C ALA A 44 1.68 9.96 -2.58
N GLY A 45 0.45 9.68 -2.17
CA GLY A 45 -0.54 9.10 -3.07
C GLY A 45 -1.93 9.08 -2.46
N MET A 46 -2.87 8.56 -3.24
CA MET A 46 -4.25 8.41 -2.81
C MET A 46 -4.34 7.54 -1.55
N GLY A 47 -5.00 8.05 -0.52
CA GLY A 47 -5.31 7.31 0.70
C GLY A 47 -6.47 6.32 0.52
N LEU A 48 -6.76 5.58 1.58
CA LEU A 48 -7.99 4.80 1.70
C LEU A 48 -9.17 5.73 1.98
N ALA A 49 -10.37 5.35 1.57
CA ALA A 49 -11.60 5.97 2.04
C ALA A 49 -11.71 5.86 3.57
N GLU A 50 -12.20 6.92 4.22
CA GLU A 50 -12.27 7.03 5.67
C GLU A 50 -13.13 5.92 6.30
N ASP A 51 -14.30 5.64 5.71
CA ASP A 51 -15.24 4.60 6.15
C ASP A 51 -14.66 3.18 6.02
N PHE A 52 -13.81 2.93 5.03
CA PHE A 52 -13.04 1.71 4.92
C PHE A 52 -11.96 1.64 6.00
N ARG A 53 -11.19 2.73 6.16
CA ARG A 53 -10.09 2.85 7.11
C ARG A 53 -10.54 2.64 8.57
N GLU A 54 -11.71 3.14 8.95
CA GLU A 54 -12.28 2.96 10.29
C GLU A 54 -12.56 1.49 10.66
N ARG A 55 -12.81 0.65 9.65
CA ARG A 55 -13.12 -0.78 9.82
C ARG A 55 -11.91 -1.67 9.58
N ALA A 56 -10.88 -1.14 8.93
CA ALA A 56 -9.72 -1.90 8.51
C ALA A 56 -8.68 -2.03 9.63
N ILE A 57 -7.93 -3.13 9.58
CA ILE A 57 -6.75 -3.38 10.41
C ILE A 57 -5.50 -3.39 9.54
N SER A 58 -4.37 -3.00 10.13
CA SER A 58 -3.06 -3.20 9.51
C SER A 58 -2.54 -4.61 9.82
N THR A 59 -2.03 -5.31 8.80
CA THR A 59 -1.52 -6.67 8.95
C THR A 59 0.00 -6.70 9.10
N ASP A 60 0.51 -7.78 9.68
CA ASP A 60 1.94 -8.04 9.85
C ASP A 60 2.69 -8.22 8.52
N TRP A 61 1.97 -8.51 7.44
CA TRP A 61 2.48 -8.60 6.07
C TRP A 61 2.30 -7.30 5.25
N GLY A 62 1.82 -6.22 5.87
CA GLY A 62 1.83 -4.87 5.30
C GLY A 62 0.59 -4.44 4.51
N GLY A 63 -0.54 -5.14 4.67
CA GLY A 63 -1.84 -4.76 4.10
C GLY A 63 -2.73 -4.00 5.08
N VAL A 64 -3.71 -3.28 4.53
CA VAL A 64 -4.80 -2.66 5.30
C VAL A 64 -6.12 -3.24 4.79
N VAL A 65 -6.81 -3.99 5.63
CA VAL A 65 -7.90 -4.89 5.24
C VAL A 65 -8.95 -5.04 6.33
N ILE A 66 -10.17 -5.43 5.97
CA ILE A 66 -11.24 -5.74 6.92
C ILE A 66 -11.26 -7.26 7.17
N PRO A 67 -11.29 -7.75 8.42
CA PRO A 67 -11.44 -9.18 8.70
C PRO A 67 -12.78 -9.73 8.19
N ASP A 68 -12.76 -10.87 7.49
CA ASP A 68 -13.91 -11.51 6.85
C ASP A 68 -13.89 -13.05 7.04
N GLY A 69 -14.01 -13.49 8.31
CA GLY A 69 -14.00 -14.90 8.68
C GLY A 69 -12.63 -15.44 9.10
N ASP A 70 -12.50 -16.77 9.15
CA ASP A 70 -11.29 -17.45 9.63
C ASP A 70 -10.12 -17.21 8.66
N ASP A 71 -9.19 -16.34 9.08
CA ASP A 71 -7.95 -16.01 8.37
C ASP A 71 -8.17 -15.52 6.93
N THR A 72 -9.31 -14.86 6.70
CA THR A 72 -9.66 -14.23 5.43
C THR A 72 -9.95 -12.75 5.67
N TYR A 73 -9.57 -11.93 4.70
CA TYR A 73 -9.58 -10.48 4.80
C TYR A 73 -10.06 -9.85 3.50
N GLU A 74 -10.84 -8.78 3.59
CA GLU A 74 -11.37 -8.02 2.46
C GLU A 74 -10.57 -6.72 2.25
N ALA A 75 -10.12 -6.48 1.03
CA ALA A 75 -9.50 -5.22 0.61
C ALA A 75 -10.57 -4.20 0.18
N GLU A 76 -10.20 -2.92 0.08
CA GLU A 76 -11.14 -1.82 -0.26
C GLU A 76 -11.90 -2.03 -1.58
N TRP A 77 -11.29 -2.75 -2.53
CA TRP A 77 -11.87 -3.08 -3.82
C TRP A 77 -12.70 -4.37 -3.80
N GLY A 78 -12.96 -4.95 -2.63
CA GLY A 78 -13.83 -6.13 -2.45
C GLY A 78 -13.15 -7.49 -2.68
N MET A 79 -11.87 -7.52 -3.08
CA MET A 79 -11.14 -8.80 -3.14
C MET A 79 -10.99 -9.38 -1.74
N ARG A 80 -11.24 -10.69 -1.62
CA ARG A 80 -10.91 -11.44 -0.40
C ARG A 80 -9.60 -12.17 -0.58
N ILE A 81 -8.77 -12.07 0.44
CA ILE A 81 -7.43 -12.64 0.48
C ILE A 81 -7.20 -13.37 1.80
N ALA A 82 -6.29 -14.33 1.76
CA ALA A 82 -5.82 -15.01 2.96
C ALA A 82 -4.30 -15.13 2.92
N PRO A 83 -3.59 -14.99 4.05
CA PRO A 83 -2.16 -15.23 4.09
C PRO A 83 -1.87 -16.71 3.80
N GLY A 84 -0.80 -16.98 3.05
CA GLY A 84 -0.23 -18.32 2.96
C GLY A 84 0.42 -18.73 4.28
N GLN A 85 0.74 -20.01 4.46
CA GLN A 85 1.30 -20.55 5.73
C GLN A 85 2.53 -19.81 6.27
N SER A 86 3.32 -19.17 5.39
CA SER A 86 4.52 -18.42 5.79
C SER A 86 4.29 -16.92 6.01
N HIS A 87 3.07 -16.42 5.78
CA HIS A 87 2.69 -15.00 5.78
C HIS A 87 3.51 -14.13 4.80
N ARG A 88 4.30 -14.75 3.91
CA ARG A 88 5.12 -14.03 2.91
C ARG A 88 4.36 -13.68 1.64
N TYR A 89 3.30 -14.42 1.37
CA TYR A 89 2.46 -14.32 0.19
C TYR A 89 1.00 -14.38 0.61
N ILE A 90 0.14 -13.73 -0.17
CA ILE A 90 -1.30 -13.79 -0.04
C ILE A 90 -1.87 -14.67 -1.17
N ARG A 91 -2.99 -15.34 -0.90
CA ARG A 91 -3.81 -15.99 -1.91
C ARG A 91 -5.10 -15.20 -2.07
N TYR A 92 -5.56 -15.02 -3.31
CA TYR A 92 -6.91 -14.56 -3.56
C TYR A 92 -7.88 -15.72 -3.28
N THR A 93 -8.85 -15.49 -2.40
CA THR A 93 -9.92 -16.45 -2.09
C THR A 93 -11.23 -16.06 -2.78
N HIS A 94 -11.38 -14.79 -3.14
CA HIS A 94 -12.50 -14.28 -3.94
C HIS A 94 -12.07 -13.04 -4.73
N CYS A 95 -12.48 -13.00 -6.00
CA CYS A 95 -12.25 -11.91 -6.93
C CYS A 95 -13.61 -11.44 -7.46
N PRO A 96 -14.05 -10.19 -7.19
CA PRO A 96 -15.43 -9.76 -7.45
C PRO A 96 -15.89 -9.84 -8.90
N LEU A 97 -14.96 -9.82 -9.85
CA LEU A 97 -15.23 -9.77 -11.28
C LEU A 97 -14.71 -11.01 -12.04
N ALA A 98 -14.43 -12.12 -11.34
CA ALA A 98 -13.87 -13.33 -11.97
C ALA A 98 -14.81 -13.93 -13.02
N ASP A 99 -16.11 -13.95 -12.74
CA ASP A 99 -17.14 -14.54 -13.62
C ASP A 99 -18.14 -13.49 -14.15
N GLU A 100 -17.83 -12.20 -13.97
CA GLU A 100 -18.77 -11.11 -14.28
C GLU A 100 -18.55 -10.55 -15.69
N SER A 101 -19.61 -10.59 -16.51
CA SER A 101 -19.64 -9.92 -17.81
C SER A 101 -20.29 -8.54 -17.78
N ASN A 102 -20.90 -8.16 -16.65
CA ASN A 102 -21.55 -6.88 -16.45
C ASN A 102 -20.96 -6.16 -15.24
N LEU A 103 -20.42 -4.96 -15.46
CA LEU A 103 -19.79 -4.16 -14.41
C LEU A 103 -20.76 -3.19 -13.72
N ASP A 104 -21.95 -2.96 -14.29
CA ASP A 104 -22.96 -2.04 -13.73
C ASP A 104 -23.30 -2.30 -12.25
N PRO A 105 -23.42 -3.56 -11.75
CA PRO A 105 -23.72 -3.79 -10.34
C PRO A 105 -22.50 -3.64 -9.42
N TYR A 106 -21.28 -3.56 -9.96
CA TYR A 106 -20.08 -3.46 -9.15
C TYR A 106 -19.88 -2.04 -8.60
N ASN A 107 -19.83 -1.93 -7.28
CA ASN A 107 -19.66 -0.66 -6.59
C ASN A 107 -18.18 -0.29 -6.47
N PHE A 108 -17.66 0.47 -7.43
CA PHE A 108 -16.28 0.97 -7.37
C PHE A 108 -16.07 1.89 -6.16
N PRO A 109 -14.92 1.80 -5.47
CA PRO A 109 -14.59 2.73 -4.40
C PRO A 109 -14.62 4.19 -4.90
N PRO A 110 -15.34 5.10 -4.24
CA PRO A 110 -15.44 6.48 -4.70
C PRO A 110 -14.08 7.20 -4.63
N LEU A 111 -13.75 7.95 -5.68
CA LEU A 111 -12.53 8.74 -5.76
C LEU A 111 -12.60 10.01 -4.91
N ASP A 112 -13.80 10.51 -4.64
CA ASP A 112 -14.07 11.71 -3.85
C ASP A 112 -14.42 11.39 -2.39
N ALA A 113 -14.27 10.13 -1.97
CA ALA A 113 -14.46 9.75 -0.57
C ALA A 113 -13.54 10.55 0.35
N LEU A 114 -14.02 10.83 1.57
CA LEU A 114 -13.19 11.42 2.61
C LEU A 114 -11.95 10.55 2.85
N GLY A 115 -10.82 11.20 3.15
CA GLY A 115 -9.54 10.53 3.35
C GLY A 115 -8.75 10.16 2.08
N ARG A 116 -9.32 10.25 0.86
CA ARG A 116 -8.62 9.95 -0.41
C ARG A 116 -7.48 10.92 -0.71
N TRP A 117 -7.75 12.21 -0.56
CA TRP A 117 -6.85 13.30 -0.98
C TRP A 117 -6.48 14.24 0.16
N GLU A 118 -6.92 13.93 1.38
CA GLU A 118 -6.72 14.77 2.55
C GLU A 118 -5.23 14.97 2.84
N GLY A 119 -4.80 16.22 2.93
CA GLY A 119 -3.42 16.59 3.21
C GLY A 119 -2.42 16.28 2.09
N LEU A 120 -2.83 15.70 0.96
CA LEU A 120 -1.91 15.24 -0.09
C LEU A 120 -1.11 16.40 -0.70
N GLU A 121 -1.76 17.51 -1.03
CA GLU A 121 -1.09 18.67 -1.63
C GLU A 121 -0.01 19.24 -0.69
N GLU A 122 -0.35 19.38 0.58
CA GLU A 122 0.58 19.85 1.60
C GLU A 122 1.74 18.85 1.80
N GLN A 123 1.44 17.56 1.89
CA GLN A 123 2.45 16.52 2.02
C GLN A 123 3.42 16.54 0.83
N VAL A 124 2.90 16.62 -0.39
CA VAL A 124 3.72 16.68 -1.61
C VAL A 124 4.59 17.94 -1.63
N ARG A 125 4.03 19.09 -1.22
CA ARG A 125 4.78 20.35 -1.13
C ARG A 125 5.99 20.22 -0.20
N TRP A 126 5.79 19.69 1.02
CA TRP A 126 6.86 19.48 1.99
C TRP A 126 7.90 18.46 1.52
N LEU A 127 7.46 17.33 0.98
CA LEU A 127 8.37 16.27 0.54
C LEU A 127 9.27 16.69 -0.62
N LYS A 128 8.76 17.51 -1.56
CA LYS A 128 9.53 17.96 -2.73
C LYS A 128 10.72 18.87 -2.40
N GLU A 129 10.80 19.40 -1.18
CA GLU A 129 11.95 20.22 -0.75
C GLU A 129 13.22 19.38 -0.61
N GLU A 130 13.10 18.11 -0.21
CA GLU A 130 14.25 17.25 0.14
C GLU A 130 14.26 15.91 -0.60
N TYR A 131 13.12 15.44 -1.11
CA TYR A 131 12.96 14.10 -1.67
C TYR A 131 12.43 14.13 -3.10
N VAL A 132 12.77 13.07 -3.84
CA VAL A 132 12.05 12.71 -5.06
C VAL A 132 10.71 12.10 -4.64
N VAL A 133 9.61 12.67 -5.12
CA VAL A 133 8.26 12.17 -4.83
C VAL A 133 7.71 11.45 -6.05
N PRO A 134 7.89 10.11 -6.15
CA PRO A 134 7.31 9.36 -7.26
C PRO A 134 5.80 9.28 -7.08
N GLU A 135 5.08 9.56 -8.16
CA GLU A 135 3.66 9.23 -8.27
C GLU A 135 3.55 7.82 -8.84
N GLY A 136 2.92 6.92 -8.09
CA GLY A 136 2.59 5.59 -8.56
C GLY A 136 1.09 5.50 -8.83
N ALA A 137 0.68 5.56 -10.09
CA ALA A 137 -0.64 5.11 -10.47
C ALA A 137 -0.59 3.58 -10.64
N SER A 138 -1.36 2.83 -9.83
CA SER A 138 -1.67 1.45 -10.19
C SER A 138 -2.30 1.47 -11.57
N THR A 139 -1.75 0.72 -12.53
CA THR A 139 -2.35 0.70 -13.86
C THR A 139 -3.77 0.13 -13.76
N PHE A 140 -4.70 0.69 -14.53
CA PHE A 140 -6.07 0.16 -14.62
C PHE A 140 -6.06 -1.35 -14.88
N PHE A 141 -5.11 -1.82 -15.69
CA PHE A 141 -4.88 -3.23 -15.95
C PHE A 141 -4.54 -4.03 -14.70
N ARG A 142 -3.70 -3.53 -13.79
CA ARG A 142 -3.36 -4.27 -12.57
C ARG A 142 -4.59 -4.47 -11.69
N ASN A 143 -5.35 -3.41 -11.47
CA ASN A 143 -6.55 -3.47 -10.63
C ASN A 143 -7.61 -4.38 -11.27
N ALA A 144 -7.82 -4.26 -12.59
CA ALA A 144 -8.71 -5.16 -13.32
C ALA A 144 -8.25 -6.63 -13.22
N TRP A 145 -6.96 -6.89 -13.30
CA TRP A 145 -6.41 -8.24 -13.20
C TRP A 145 -6.62 -8.84 -11.80
N ASP A 146 -6.41 -8.05 -10.75
CA ASP A 146 -6.67 -8.46 -9.37
C ASP A 146 -8.18 -8.69 -9.13
N LEU A 147 -9.06 -7.88 -9.74
CA LEU A 147 -10.51 -8.02 -9.66
C LEU A 147 -11.05 -9.25 -10.40
N CYS A 148 -10.40 -9.66 -11.49
CA CYS A 148 -10.79 -10.82 -12.31
C CYS A 148 -10.09 -12.13 -11.92
N GLY A 149 -9.19 -12.15 -10.94
CA GLY A 149 -8.62 -13.39 -10.42
C GLY A 149 -7.36 -13.91 -11.09
N LEU A 150 -6.57 -13.04 -11.71
CA LEU A 150 -5.24 -13.36 -12.24
C LEU A 150 -5.17 -14.34 -13.43
N GLU A 151 -6.24 -15.05 -13.76
CA GLU A 151 -6.31 -16.04 -14.84
C GLU A 151 -7.45 -15.68 -15.80
N ASN A 152 -7.15 -14.84 -16.80
CA ASN A 152 -7.99 -14.66 -17.99
C ASN A 152 -7.26 -15.21 -19.22
#